data_AF-A0A2N5XD13-F1
#
_entry.id   AF-A0A2N5XD13-F1
#
_cell.length_a   1.000
_cell.length_b   1.000
_cell.length_c   1.000
_cell.angle_alpha   90.00
_cell.angle_beta   90.00
_cell.angle_gamma   90.00
#
_symmetry.space_group_name_H-M   'P 1'
#
loop_
_entity.id
_entity.type
_entity.pdbx_description
1 polymer ?
#
loop_
_entity_poly.entity_id
_entity_poly.type
_entity_poly.pdbx_seq_one_letter_code
_entity_poly.pdbx_strand_id
1 'polypeptide(L)'
;MDENVTRARRDRRLAAAFVELGDTLSDDFDAPRFLRRLAGRCVELLDVSAAGLMLTDRRGGLQTATSGEQPWLVELFEQDDHEGPCLDCLRGASPIPPVGLAEAAGRWPRFAARAGAGGVRSTYAVPIR
;
A
#
# COMPACT_ATOMS: atom_id res chain seq x y z
N MET A 1 -5.60 -28.94 8.13
CA MET A 1 -4.65 -27.94 8.67
C MET A 1 -5.50 -26.81 9.23
N ASP A 2 -5.57 -26.71 10.56
CA ASP A 2 -6.66 -26.04 11.28
C ASP A 2 -6.73 -24.53 11.07
N GLU A 3 -7.91 -24.02 10.71
CA GLU A 3 -8.22 -22.58 10.62
C GLU A 3 -7.82 -21.81 11.89
N ASN A 4 -7.89 -22.47 13.05
CA ASN A 4 -7.53 -21.89 14.34
C ASN A 4 -6.02 -21.62 14.46
N VAL A 5 -5.17 -22.48 13.88
CA VAL A 5 -3.71 -22.29 13.83
C VAL A 5 -3.35 -21.14 12.89
N THR A 6 -4.05 -21.02 11.75
CA THR A 6 -3.87 -19.91 10.81
C THR A 6 -4.27 -18.57 11.42
N ARG A 7 -5.38 -18.53 12.14
CA ARG A 7 -5.85 -17.32 12.85
C ARG A 7 -4.88 -16.88 13.94
N ALA A 8 -4.48 -17.79 14.83
CA ALA A 8 -3.51 -17.48 15.89
C ALA A 8 -2.17 -16.99 15.33
N ARG A 9 -1.72 -17.54 14.18
CA ARG A 9 -0.51 -17.08 13.50
C ARG A 9 -0.67 -15.67 12.93
N ARG A 10 -1.84 -15.35 12.35
CA ARG A 10 -2.16 -14.01 11.84
C ARG A 10 -2.22 -12.98 12.97
N ASP A 11 -2.92 -13.30 14.05
CA ASP A 11 -3.06 -12.43 15.21
C ASP A 11 -1.70 -12.12 15.84
N ARG A 12 -0.80 -13.12 15.93
CA ARG A 12 0.57 -12.91 16.41
C ARG A 12 1.40 -12.02 15.48
N ARG A 13 1.24 -12.15 14.16
CA ARG A 13 1.92 -11.27 13.18
C ARG A 13 1.40 -9.83 13.27
N LEU A 14 0.09 -9.65 13.46
CA LEU A 14 -0.52 -8.35 13.67
C LEU A 14 0.00 -7.69 14.96
N ALA A 15 0.04 -8.44 16.07
CA ALA A 15 0.58 -7.93 17.32
C ALA A 15 2.06 -7.53 17.19
N ALA A 16 2.88 -8.36 16.53
CA ALA A 16 4.29 -8.05 16.28
C ALA A 16 4.48 -6.80 15.43
N ALA A 17 3.68 -6.64 14.36
CA ALA A 17 3.70 -5.44 13.53
C ALA A 17 3.30 -4.20 14.33
N PHE A 18 2.29 -4.30 15.22
CA PHE A 18 1.88 -3.21 16.09
C PHE A 18 2.98 -2.76 17.05
N VAL A 19 3.68 -3.69 17.70
CA VAL A 19 4.78 -3.36 18.62
C VAL A 19 5.91 -2.67 17.87
N GLU A 20 6.34 -3.24 16.73
CA GLU A 20 7.41 -2.64 15.92
C GLU A 20 7.06 -1.22 15.44
N LEU A 21 5.82 -1.02 14.97
CA LEU A 21 5.35 0.30 14.54
C LEU A 21 5.24 1.26 15.74
N GLY A 22 4.90 0.76 16.93
CA GLY A 22 4.93 1.53 18.17
C GLY A 22 6.33 2.00 18.54
N ASP A 23 7.33 1.12 18.45
CA ASP A 23 8.74 1.44 18.75
C ASP A 23 9.31 2.53 17.84
N THR A 24 8.77 2.68 16.63
CA THR A 24 9.18 3.76 15.71
C THR A 24 8.63 5.13 16.05
N LEU A 25 7.68 5.26 16.98
CA LEU A 25 7.03 6.52 17.38
C LEU A 25 7.76 7.24 18.54
N SER A 26 9.00 6.88 18.83
CA SER A 26 9.85 7.54 19.85
C SER A 26 10.18 9.01 19.50
N ASP A 27 10.86 9.72 20.41
CA ASP A 27 11.20 11.15 20.28
C ASP A 27 11.88 11.53 18.93
N ASP A 28 12.54 10.59 18.26
CA ASP A 28 13.10 10.72 16.90
C ASP A 28 12.21 10.12 15.80
N PHE A 29 10.92 10.47 15.75
CA PHE A 29 9.98 9.93 14.76
C PHE A 29 10.36 10.32 13.31
N ASP A 30 10.58 9.30 12.47
CA ASP A 30 10.84 9.42 11.03
C ASP A 30 9.65 8.87 10.24
N ALA A 31 8.78 9.77 9.78
CA ALA A 31 7.54 9.40 9.07
C ALA A 31 7.78 8.62 7.76
N PRO A 32 8.70 9.02 6.85
CA PRO A 32 9.03 8.21 5.68
C PRO A 32 9.49 6.80 6.03
N ARG A 33 10.35 6.65 7.06
CA ARG A 33 10.81 5.33 7.51
C ARG A 33 9.69 4.49 8.10
N PHE A 34 8.81 5.11 8.90
CA PHE A 34 7.60 4.47 9.43
C PHE A 34 6.71 3.93 8.30
N LEU A 35 6.37 4.77 7.32
CA LEU A 35 5.49 4.40 6.22
C LEU A 35 6.07 3.28 5.35
N ARG A 36 7.38 3.31 5.07
CA ARG A 36 8.05 2.22 4.36
C ARG A 36 7.96 0.89 5.11
N ARG A 37 8.16 0.91 6.43
CA ARG A 37 7.98 -0.30 7.27
C ARG A 37 6.53 -0.79 7.26
N LEU A 38 5.57 0.12 7.40
CA LEU A 38 4.15 -0.22 7.32
C LEU A 38 3.79 -0.87 5.97
N ALA A 39 4.26 -0.31 4.85
CA ALA A 39 4.05 -0.90 3.53
C ALA A 39 4.65 -2.31 3.42
N GLY A 40 5.85 -2.53 3.96
CA GLY A 40 6.46 -3.87 4.05
C GLY A 40 5.61 -4.85 4.86
N ARG A 41 5.05 -4.43 6.00
CA ARG A 41 4.15 -5.26 6.81
C ARG A 41 2.83 -5.57 6.10
N CYS A 42 2.30 -4.65 5.29
CA CYS A 42 1.12 -4.90 4.47
C CYS A 42 1.37 -6.04 3.47
N VAL A 43 2.54 -6.11 2.84
CA VAL A 43 2.93 -7.23 1.96
C VAL A 43 2.87 -8.56 2.71
N GLU A 44 3.47 -8.64 3.90
CA GLU A 44 3.52 -9.87 4.71
C GLU A 44 2.15 -10.30 5.27
N LEU A 45 1.32 -9.34 5.65
CA LEU A 45 0.04 -9.58 6.33
C LEU A 45 -1.11 -9.85 5.36
N LEU A 46 -1.07 -9.23 4.18
CA LEU A 46 -2.12 -9.31 3.17
C LEU A 46 -1.79 -10.28 2.03
N ASP A 47 -0.59 -10.85 2.02
CA ASP A 47 -0.11 -11.79 0.99
C ASP A 47 -0.21 -11.19 -0.43
N VAL A 48 0.31 -9.97 -0.56
CA VAL A 48 0.35 -9.23 -1.83
C VAL A 48 1.79 -9.07 -2.30
N SER A 49 2.02 -8.98 -3.62
CA SER A 49 3.37 -8.87 -4.18
C SER A 49 4.06 -7.53 -3.88
N ALA A 50 3.28 -6.48 -3.63
CA ALA A 50 3.74 -5.13 -3.37
C ALA A 50 2.64 -4.34 -2.67
N ALA A 51 3.02 -3.32 -1.91
CA ALA A 51 2.12 -2.33 -1.35
C ALA A 51 2.72 -0.93 -1.49
N GLY A 52 1.85 0.07 -1.58
CA GLY A 52 2.25 1.45 -1.42
C GLY A 52 1.17 2.26 -0.70
N LEU A 53 1.60 3.35 -0.11
CA LEU A 53 0.82 4.20 0.78
C LEU A 53 0.79 5.61 0.20
N MET A 54 -0.37 6.25 0.31
CA MET A 54 -0.59 7.65 -0.02
C MET A 54 -1.25 8.31 1.19
N LEU A 55 -0.58 9.27 1.81
CA LEU A 55 -1.09 10.04 2.94
C LEU A 55 -1.09 11.52 2.59
N THR A 56 -2.18 12.20 2.91
CA THR A 56 -2.21 13.66 2.89
C THR A 56 -1.66 14.19 4.21
N ASP A 57 -0.78 15.19 4.14
CA ASP A 57 -0.38 15.96 5.31
C ASP A 57 -1.42 17.05 5.62
N ARG A 58 -1.28 17.70 6.79
CA ARG A 58 -2.21 18.76 7.26
C ARG A 58 -2.21 20.02 6.38
N ARG A 59 -1.24 20.16 5.47
CA ARG A 59 -1.06 21.29 4.55
C ARG A 59 -1.51 20.95 3.14
N GLY A 60 -2.06 19.75 2.92
CA GLY A 60 -2.51 19.27 1.61
C GLY A 60 -1.40 18.69 0.74
N GLY A 61 -0.18 18.54 1.29
CA GLY A 61 0.90 17.81 0.64
C GLY A 61 0.61 16.32 0.61
N LEU A 62 1.12 15.64 -0.41
CA LEU A 62 1.04 14.19 -0.54
C LEU A 62 2.37 13.55 -0.13
N GLN A 63 2.31 12.61 0.80
CA GLN A 63 3.42 11.74 1.19
C GLN A 63 3.16 10.34 0.65
N THR A 64 4.19 9.73 0.08
CA THR A 64 4.11 8.38 -0.46
C THR A 64 5.18 7.48 0.12
N ALA A 65 4.90 6.18 0.18
CA ALA A 65 5.87 5.16 0.55
C ALA A 65 5.53 3.85 -0.12
N THR A 66 6.53 3.04 -0.44
CA THR A 66 6.38 1.74 -1.08
C THR A 66 6.99 0.65 -0.21
N SER A 67 6.54 -0.60 -0.38
CA SER A 67 7.06 -1.77 0.34
C SER A 67 8.48 -2.18 -0.08
N GLY A 68 9.03 -1.54 -1.11
CA GLY A 68 10.35 -1.81 -1.65
C GLY A 68 10.76 -0.79 -2.71
N GLU A 69 12.00 -0.91 -3.18
CA GLU A 69 12.62 0.03 -4.12
C GLU A 69 12.55 -0.47 -5.58
N GLN A 70 11.58 -1.33 -5.89
CA GLN A 70 11.38 -1.77 -7.27
C GLN A 70 11.08 -0.53 -8.14
N PRO A 71 11.82 -0.28 -9.24
CA PRO A 71 11.69 0.95 -10.01
C PRO A 71 10.25 1.23 -10.46
N TRP A 72 9.56 0.21 -10.98
CA TRP A 72 8.17 0.33 -11.43
C TRP A 72 7.21 0.74 -10.29
N LEU A 73 7.47 0.32 -9.05
CA LEU A 73 6.62 0.61 -7.90
C LEU A 73 6.89 2.01 -7.37
N VAL A 74 8.16 2.42 -7.33
CA VAL A 74 8.55 3.79 -7.00
C VAL A 74 7.97 4.77 -8.01
N GLU A 75 8.13 4.49 -9.31
CA GLU A 75 7.55 5.28 -10.40
C GLU A 75 6.02 5.39 -10.31
N LEU A 76 5.30 4.34 -9.90
CA LEU A 76 3.85 4.40 -9.71
C LEU A 76 3.41 5.41 -8.64
N PHE A 77 4.26 5.70 -7.64
CA PHE A 77 3.93 6.56 -6.51
C PHE A 77 4.61 7.94 -6.56
N GLU A 78 5.70 8.08 -7.31
CA GLU A 78 6.45 9.33 -7.45
C GLU A 78 6.13 10.09 -8.75
N GLN A 79 5.65 9.41 -9.79
CA GLN A 79 5.26 10.07 -11.03
C GLN A 79 3.87 10.72 -10.91
N ASP A 80 3.81 11.98 -11.33
CA ASP A 80 2.61 12.81 -11.24
C ASP A 80 1.63 12.57 -12.40
N ASP A 81 1.06 11.36 -12.46
CA ASP A 81 0.08 10.99 -13.49
C ASP A 81 -1.37 11.03 -13.00
N HIS A 82 -1.57 11.28 -11.71
CA HIS A 82 -2.88 11.51 -11.08
C HIS A 82 -3.96 10.45 -11.38
N GLU A 83 -3.59 9.19 -11.56
CA GLU A 83 -4.52 8.08 -11.73
C GLU A 83 -4.06 6.82 -10.99
N GLY A 84 -5.01 5.99 -10.60
CA GLY A 84 -4.77 4.73 -9.90
C GLY A 84 -5.72 4.50 -8.72
N PRO A 85 -5.79 3.26 -8.23
CA PRO A 85 -6.71 2.87 -7.17
C PRO A 85 -6.43 3.62 -5.86
N CYS A 86 -5.16 3.86 -5.50
CA CYS A 86 -4.81 4.59 -4.28
C CYS A 86 -5.31 6.05 -4.31
N LEU A 87 -5.19 6.72 -5.44
CA LEU A 87 -5.60 8.11 -5.58
C LEU A 87 -7.14 8.26 -5.63
N ASP A 88 -7.83 7.37 -6.34
CA ASP A 88 -9.30 7.35 -6.33
C ASP A 88 -9.85 7.00 -4.93
N CYS A 89 -9.19 6.07 -4.22
CA CYS A 89 -9.50 5.76 -2.83
C CYS A 89 -9.29 6.97 -1.91
N LEU A 90 -8.18 7.70 -2.09
CA LEU A 90 -7.87 8.92 -1.34
C LEU A 90 -8.92 10.00 -1.58
N ARG A 91 -9.27 10.25 -2.85
CA ARG A 91 -10.27 11.26 -3.25
C ARG A 91 -11.68 10.93 -2.75
N GLY A 92 -12.08 9.66 -2.84
CA GLY A 92 -13.43 9.21 -2.48
C GLY A 92 -13.61 8.76 -1.03
N ALA A 93 -12.52 8.68 -0.25
CA ALA A 93 -12.49 8.09 1.09
C ALA A 93 -13.16 6.70 1.18
N SER A 94 -13.17 5.96 0.05
CA SER A 94 -13.94 4.74 -0.14
C SER A 94 -13.05 3.64 -0.70
N PRO A 95 -13.19 2.38 -0.26
CA PRO A 95 -12.38 1.28 -0.79
C PRO A 95 -12.56 1.11 -2.29
N ILE A 96 -11.46 0.81 -2.97
CA ILE A 96 -11.46 0.28 -4.33
C ILE A 96 -11.33 -1.24 -4.22
N PRO A 97 -12.34 -2.02 -4.64
CA PRO A 97 -12.28 -3.49 -4.56
C PRO A 97 -11.18 -4.04 -5.48
N PRO A 98 -10.81 -5.33 -5.31
CA PRO A 98 -9.89 -6.00 -6.22
C PRO A 98 -10.35 -5.87 -7.68
N VAL A 99 -9.48 -5.28 -8.50
CA VAL A 99 -9.71 -5.07 -9.93
C VAL A 99 -8.55 -5.65 -10.72
N GLY A 100 -8.86 -6.41 -11.76
CA GLY A 100 -7.86 -6.97 -12.66
C GLY A 100 -7.23 -5.88 -13.52
N LEU A 101 -5.96 -6.04 -13.89
CA LEU A 101 -5.23 -4.99 -14.60
C LEU A 101 -5.83 -4.65 -15.98
N ALA A 102 -6.45 -5.63 -16.64
CA ALA A 102 -7.16 -5.41 -17.91
C ALA A 102 -8.39 -4.50 -17.74
N GLU A 103 -9.15 -4.65 -16.66
CA GLU A 103 -10.25 -3.76 -16.31
C GLU A 103 -9.72 -2.39 -15.85
N ALA A 104 -8.66 -2.40 -15.05
CA ALA A 104 -7.98 -1.19 -14.59
C ALA A 104 -7.52 -0.31 -15.76
N ALA A 105 -7.12 -0.88 -16.89
CA ALA A 105 -6.71 -0.13 -18.08
C ALA A 105 -7.82 0.77 -18.66
N GLY A 106 -9.10 0.43 -18.43
CA GLY A 106 -10.22 1.29 -18.84
C GLY A 106 -10.41 2.52 -17.95
N ARG A 107 -9.90 2.49 -16.71
CA ARG A 107 -10.09 3.56 -15.71
C ARG A 107 -8.80 4.33 -15.42
N TRP A 108 -7.66 3.64 -15.39
CA TRP A 108 -6.33 4.16 -15.11
C TRP A 108 -5.31 3.55 -16.10
N PRO A 109 -5.32 3.99 -17.37
CA PRO A 109 -4.52 3.38 -18.44
C PRO A 109 -2.99 3.46 -18.22
N ARG A 110 -2.46 4.57 -17.72
CA ARG A 110 -1.03 4.77 -17.40
C ARG A 110 -0.62 3.93 -16.19
N PHE A 111 -1.43 3.92 -15.14
CA PHE A 111 -1.24 3.05 -13.97
C PHE A 111 -1.19 1.58 -14.44
N ALA A 112 -2.16 1.16 -15.26
CA ALA A 112 -2.25 -0.21 -15.73
C ALA A 112 -1.03 -0.61 -16.56
N ALA A 113 -0.56 0.25 -17.46
CA ALA A 113 0.64 -0.01 -18.25
C ALA A 113 1.89 -0.22 -17.37
N ARG A 114 2.12 0.63 -16.37
CA ARG A 114 3.30 0.54 -15.48
C ARG A 114 3.23 -0.62 -14.52
N ALA A 115 2.09 -0.79 -13.86
CA ALA A 115 1.88 -1.93 -12.97
C ALA A 115 2.01 -3.26 -13.74
N GLY A 116 1.56 -3.29 -15.01
CA GLY A 116 1.74 -4.42 -15.91
C GLY A 116 3.21 -4.72 -16.23
N ALA A 117 4.03 -3.70 -16.46
CA ALA A 117 5.48 -3.86 -16.64
C ALA A 117 6.16 -4.46 -15.39
N GLY A 118 5.61 -4.21 -14.20
CA GLY A 118 6.00 -4.82 -12.93
C GLY A 118 5.42 -6.21 -12.66
N GLY A 119 4.62 -6.78 -13.57
CA GLY A 119 3.99 -8.10 -13.42
C GLY A 119 2.74 -8.14 -12.54
N VAL A 120 2.16 -6.98 -12.20
CA VAL A 120 0.92 -6.88 -11.42
C VAL A 120 -0.25 -7.44 -12.24
N ARG A 121 -1.08 -8.28 -11.63
CA ARG A 121 -2.28 -8.86 -12.28
C ARG A 121 -3.58 -8.24 -11.79
N SER A 122 -3.62 -7.83 -10.54
CA SER A 122 -4.75 -7.19 -9.91
C SER A 122 -4.27 -6.20 -8.85
N THR A 123 -5.11 -5.24 -8.54
CA THR A 123 -4.84 -4.20 -7.55
C THR A 123 -6.10 -3.90 -6.75
N TYR A 124 -5.95 -3.33 -5.56
CA TYR A 124 -7.03 -2.79 -4.74
C TYR A 124 -6.49 -1.63 -3.91
N ALA A 125 -7.38 -0.85 -3.29
CA ALA A 125 -6.98 0.18 -2.34
C ALA A 125 -7.99 0.28 -1.20
N VAL A 126 -7.50 0.55 0.00
CA VAL A 126 -8.33 0.76 1.19
C VAL A 126 -7.97 2.10 1.83
N PRO A 127 -8.97 2.85 2.35
CA PRO A 127 -8.70 4.10 3.04
C PRO A 127 -8.09 3.81 4.41
N ILE A 128 -7.06 4.56 4.77
CA ILE A 128 -6.46 4.59 6.11
C ILE A 128 -7.08 5.78 6.85
N ARG A 129 -7.52 5.57 8.09
CA ARG A 129 -8.17 6.58 8.94
C ARG A 129 -7.49 6.64 10.29
#